data_AF-A0AAX1G7Q5-F1
#
_entry.id   AF-A0AAX1G7Q5-F1
#
_cell.length_a   1.000
_cell.length_b   1.000
_cell.length_c   1.000
_cell.angle_alpha   90.00
_cell.angle_beta   90.00
_cell.angle_gamma   90.00
#
_symmetry.space_group_name_H-M   'P 1'
#
loop_
_entity.id
_entity.type
_entity.pdbx_description
1 polymer ?
#
loop_
_entity_poly.entity_id
_entity_poly.type
_entity_poly.pdbx_seq_one_letter_code
_entity_poly.pdbx_strand_id
1 'polypeptide(L)'
;MNKNEILKELGKIESDIGCKFPVLYKKFLSEEVGDSDAYELTKKNGEALYIFNYKDLVERNDTYAIQDSVPDFLLIGQDGDLGYFINLSDDSDKIYSLDLGALGSLDMDEEGKDLYSLRM
;
A
#
# COMPACT_ATOMS: atom_id res chain seq x y z
N MET A 1 8.42 -0.66 -17.36
CA MET A 1 7.56 0.52 -17.62
C MET A 1 8.22 1.76 -17.04
N ASN A 2 8.07 2.91 -17.68
CA ASN A 2 8.57 4.19 -17.14
C ASN A 2 7.54 4.80 -16.18
N LYS A 3 7.98 5.80 -15.40
CA LYS A 3 7.16 6.52 -14.41
C LYS A 3 5.77 6.91 -14.93
N ASN A 4 5.68 7.50 -16.12
CA ASN A 4 4.41 8.01 -16.66
C ASN A 4 3.45 6.87 -17.03
N GLU A 5 3.99 5.74 -17.48
CA GLU A 5 3.19 4.55 -17.77
C GLU A 5 2.64 3.94 -16.47
N ILE A 6 3.45 3.86 -15.42
CA ILE A 6 3.01 3.38 -14.10
C ILE A 6 1.91 4.29 -13.52
N LEU A 7 2.09 5.61 -13.57
CA LEU A 7 1.07 6.56 -13.13
C LEU A 7 -0.25 6.40 -13.90
N LYS A 8 -0.19 6.03 -15.19
CA LYS A 8 -1.37 5.75 -15.99
C LYS A 8 -2.09 4.48 -15.54
N GLU A 9 -1.36 3.41 -15.22
CA GLU A 9 -1.96 2.18 -14.69
C GLU A 9 -2.56 2.42 -13.30
N LEU A 10 -1.88 3.14 -12.42
CA LEU A 10 -2.44 3.54 -11.13
C LEU A 10 -3.73 4.35 -11.29
N GLY A 11 -3.79 5.24 -12.28
CA GLY A 11 -5.00 5.98 -12.62
C GLY A 11 -6.16 5.11 -13.10
N LYS A 12 -5.89 3.97 -13.76
CA LYS A 12 -6.92 2.99 -14.10
C LYS A 12 -7.43 2.29 -12.84
N ILE A 13 -6.53 1.81 -11.99
CA ILE A 13 -6.89 1.17 -10.71
C ILE A 13 -7.76 2.11 -9.87
N GLU A 14 -7.34 3.37 -9.70
CA GLU A 14 -8.14 4.42 -9.04
C GLU A 14 -9.56 4.55 -9.64
N SER A 15 -9.68 4.47 -10.97
CA SER A 15 -10.96 4.58 -11.67
C SER A 15 -11.84 3.35 -11.46
N ASP A 16 -11.24 2.17 -11.42
CA ASP A 16 -11.93 0.89 -11.26
C ASP A 16 -12.47 0.73 -9.82
N ILE A 17 -11.68 1.13 -8.81
CA ILE A 17 -12.09 1.08 -7.39
C ILE A 17 -12.93 2.30 -6.96
N GLY A 18 -12.92 3.38 -7.74
CA GLY A 18 -13.67 4.61 -7.43
C GLY A 18 -13.03 5.50 -6.35
N CYS A 19 -11.74 5.34 -6.06
CA CYS A 19 -11.01 6.08 -5.02
C CYS A 19 -9.74 6.72 -5.58
N LYS A 20 -9.16 7.67 -4.83
CA LYS A 20 -7.87 8.28 -5.15
C LYS A 20 -6.79 7.78 -4.23
N PHE A 21 -5.64 7.47 -4.82
CA PHE A 21 -4.45 7.13 -4.09
C PHE A 21 -3.74 8.40 -3.60
N PRO A 22 -3.18 8.35 -2.38
CA PRO A 22 -2.34 9.41 -1.84
C PRO A 22 -1.17 9.78 -2.77
N VAL A 23 -0.76 11.05 -2.70
CA VAL A 23 0.16 11.64 -3.69
C VAL A 23 1.57 11.06 -3.53
N LEU A 24 2.08 10.97 -2.30
CA LEU A 24 3.41 10.41 -2.05
C LEU A 24 3.43 8.90 -2.27
N TYR A 25 2.34 8.19 -1.99
CA TYR A 25 2.22 6.77 -2.34
C TYR A 25 2.35 6.52 -3.84
N LYS A 26 1.61 7.26 -4.68
CA LYS A 26 1.75 7.16 -6.15
C LYS A 26 3.15 7.50 -6.62
N LYS A 27 3.75 8.54 -6.04
CA LYS A 27 5.13 8.92 -6.33
C LYS A 27 6.08 7.76 -6.01
N PHE A 28 5.96 7.18 -4.83
CA PHE A 28 6.77 6.05 -4.37
C PHE A 28 6.66 4.85 -5.31
N LEU A 29 5.44 4.43 -5.67
CA LEU A 29 5.25 3.34 -6.62
C LEU A 29 5.88 3.63 -7.99
N SER A 30 5.73 4.86 -8.50
CA SER A 30 6.19 5.20 -9.84
C SER A 30 7.70 5.46 -9.96
N GLU A 31 8.34 5.88 -8.86
CA GLU A 31 9.76 6.29 -8.85
C GLU A 31 10.67 5.27 -8.18
N GLU A 32 10.24 4.68 -7.06
CA GLU A 32 11.07 3.77 -6.25
C GLU A 32 10.79 2.30 -6.59
N VAL A 33 9.52 1.88 -6.57
CA VAL A 33 9.13 0.51 -6.92
C VAL A 33 9.31 0.26 -8.42
N GLY A 34 8.82 1.20 -9.23
CA GLY A 34 8.92 1.14 -10.67
C GLY A 34 8.17 -0.08 -11.25
N ASP A 35 8.87 -0.82 -12.10
CA ASP A 35 8.35 -2.04 -12.74
C ASP A 35 8.97 -3.31 -12.14
N SER A 36 9.59 -3.20 -10.97
CA SER A 36 10.23 -4.31 -10.27
C SER A 36 9.18 -5.31 -9.78
N ASP A 37 9.49 -6.60 -9.89
CA ASP A 37 8.59 -7.67 -9.41
C ASP A 37 8.48 -7.70 -7.87
N ALA A 38 9.50 -7.20 -7.17
CA ALA A 38 9.48 -7.03 -5.72
C ALA A 38 10.23 -5.76 -5.32
N TYR A 39 9.71 -5.04 -4.33
CA TYR A 39 10.40 -3.93 -3.68
C TYR A 39 10.46 -4.16 -2.18
N GLU A 40 11.66 -4.36 -1.66
CA GLU A 40 11.91 -4.52 -0.23
C GLU A 40 12.34 -3.16 0.35
N LEU A 41 11.53 -2.63 1.27
CA LEU A 41 11.82 -1.45 2.05
C LEU A 41 12.42 -1.89 3.38
N THR A 42 13.62 -1.42 3.71
CA THR A 42 14.18 -1.56 5.06
C THR A 42 13.67 -0.43 5.96
N LYS A 43 12.91 -0.78 6.99
CA LYS A 43 12.39 0.16 7.99
C LYS A 43 13.50 0.63 8.93
N LYS A 44 13.27 1.73 9.64
CA LYS A 44 14.22 2.29 10.64
C LYS A 44 14.63 1.32 11.76
N ASN A 45 13.77 0.38 12.11
CA ASN A 45 14.05 -0.65 13.11
C ASN A 45 14.85 -1.85 12.56
N GLY A 46 15.18 -1.84 11.27
CA GLY A 46 15.92 -2.91 10.59
C GLY A 46 15.06 -4.04 10.01
N GLU A 47 13.74 -3.99 10.20
CA GLU A 47 12.80 -4.95 9.62
C GLU A 47 12.54 -4.65 8.13
N ALA A 48 12.23 -5.70 7.38
CA ALA A 48 11.91 -5.60 5.96
C ALA A 48 10.38 -5.46 5.77
N LEU A 49 9.99 -4.63 4.82
CA LEU A 49 8.61 -4.48 4.36
C LEU A 49 8.57 -4.68 2.85
N TYR A 50 7.83 -5.69 2.40
CA TYR A 50 7.61 -5.92 0.98
C TYR A 50 6.47 -5.05 0.48
N ILE A 51 6.80 -4.06 -0.36
CA ILE A 51 5.81 -3.18 -0.99
C ILE A 51 5.35 -3.81 -2.31
N PHE A 52 4.04 -3.85 -2.50
CA PHE A 52 3.44 -4.38 -3.72
C PHE A 52 3.67 -3.46 -4.91
N ASN A 53 3.90 -4.09 -6.06
CA ASN A 53 3.86 -3.41 -7.34
C ASN A 53 2.39 -3.08 -7.71
N TYR A 54 2.17 -2.10 -8.58
CA TYR A 54 0.85 -1.80 -9.14
C TYR A 54 0.17 -3.02 -9.81
N LYS A 55 0.96 -3.99 -10.29
CA LYS A 55 0.46 -5.25 -10.90
C LYS A 55 -0.23 -6.15 -9.88
N ASP A 56 0.30 -6.23 -8.66
CA ASP A 56 -0.18 -7.15 -7.63
C ASP A 56 -1.22 -6.50 -6.72
N LEU A 57 -1.30 -5.17 -6.72
CA LEU A 57 -2.12 -4.41 -5.77
C LEU A 57 -3.58 -4.87 -5.75
N VAL A 58 -4.18 -5.06 -6.93
CA VAL A 58 -5.57 -5.51 -7.07
C VAL A 58 -5.72 -6.96 -6.60
N GLU A 59 -4.91 -7.89 -7.14
CA GLU A 59 -4.97 -9.31 -6.79
C GLU A 59 -4.79 -9.56 -5.29
N ARG A 60 -3.86 -8.83 -4.65
CA ARG A 60 -3.59 -8.97 -3.22
C ARG A 60 -4.76 -8.47 -2.37
N ASN A 61 -5.34 -7.33 -2.71
CA ASN A 61 -6.49 -6.80 -1.98
C ASN A 61 -7.73 -7.71 -2.14
N ASP A 62 -7.94 -8.27 -3.34
CA ASP A 62 -9.01 -9.23 -3.59
C ASP A 62 -8.80 -10.55 -2.81
N THR A 63 -7.56 -11.07 -2.79
CA THR A 63 -7.21 -12.32 -2.11
C THR A 63 -7.52 -12.28 -0.61
N TYR A 64 -7.25 -11.13 0.03
CA TYR A 64 -7.50 -10.94 1.46
C TYR A 64 -8.87 -10.31 1.75
N ALA A 65 -9.71 -10.08 0.73
CA ALA A 65 -11.02 -9.42 0.86
C ALA A 65 -10.94 -8.13 1.70
N ILE A 66 -9.93 -7.30 1.43
CA ILE A 66 -9.61 -6.11 2.24
C ILE A 66 -10.81 -5.17 2.29
N GLN A 67 -11.41 -4.87 1.13
CA GLN A 67 -12.52 -3.94 1.06
C GLN A 67 -13.82 -4.48 1.71
N ASP A 68 -13.96 -5.80 1.89
CA ASP A 68 -15.09 -6.38 2.60
C ASP A 68 -14.96 -6.21 4.13
N SER A 69 -13.72 -6.21 4.64
CA SER A 69 -13.43 -6.13 6.08
C SER A 69 -13.17 -4.70 6.55
N VAL A 70 -12.45 -3.93 5.74
CA VAL A 70 -11.98 -2.57 6.02
C VAL A 70 -12.08 -1.71 4.74
N PRO A 71 -13.30 -1.28 4.35
CA PRO A 71 -13.59 -0.70 3.02
C PRO A 71 -12.80 0.58 2.70
N ASP A 72 -12.42 1.34 3.72
CA ASP A 72 -11.68 2.59 3.56
C ASP A 72 -10.16 2.38 3.43
N PHE A 73 -9.67 1.14 3.48
CA PHE A 73 -8.25 0.83 3.48
C PHE A 73 -7.83 0.02 2.25
N LEU A 74 -6.56 0.17 1.87
CA LEU A 74 -5.92 -0.59 0.82
C LEU A 74 -4.65 -1.24 1.37
N LEU A 75 -4.50 -2.54 1.19
CA LEU A 75 -3.26 -3.26 1.50
C LEU A 75 -2.20 -2.94 0.44
N ILE A 76 -1.06 -2.42 0.89
CA ILE A 76 0.02 -1.95 0.01
C ILE A 76 1.32 -2.74 0.15
N GLY A 77 1.41 -3.60 1.15
CA GLY A 77 2.60 -4.39 1.43
C GLY A 77 2.43 -5.28 2.65
N GLN A 78 3.42 -6.12 2.91
CA GLN A 78 3.40 -7.06 4.04
C GLN A 78 4.79 -7.40 4.58
N ASP A 79 4.81 -7.81 5.84
CA ASP A 79 5.91 -8.53 6.49
C ASP A 79 5.32 -9.76 7.19
N GLY A 80 5.43 -10.93 6.56
CA GLY A 80 4.71 -12.13 6.98
C GLY A 80 3.20 -11.91 7.00
N ASP A 81 2.57 -12.10 8.16
CA ASP A 81 1.14 -11.92 8.39
C ASP A 81 0.78 -10.47 8.76
N LEU A 82 1.76 -9.58 8.93
CA LEU A 82 1.54 -8.16 9.20
C LEU A 82 1.31 -7.41 7.88
N GLY A 83 0.09 -6.95 7.65
CA GLY A 83 -0.28 -6.12 6.52
C GLY A 83 0.01 -4.64 6.76
N TYR A 84 0.35 -3.92 5.71
CA TYR A 84 0.52 -2.47 5.73
C TYR A 84 -0.48 -1.80 4.80
N PHE A 85 -1.09 -0.73 5.28
CA PHE A 85 -2.26 -0.13 4.66
C PHE A 85 -2.12 1.38 4.48
N ILE A 86 -2.88 1.90 3.52
CA ILE A 86 -3.19 3.32 3.40
C ILE A 86 -4.70 3.51 3.55
N ASN A 87 -5.11 4.67 4.06
CA ASN A 87 -6.51 5.06 4.11
C ASN A 87 -6.88 5.82 2.82
N LEU A 88 -7.93 5.36 2.14
CA LEU A 88 -8.45 5.92 0.90
C LEU A 88 -9.48 7.06 1.12
N SER A 89 -9.93 7.26 2.36
CA SER A 89 -11.00 8.20 2.72
C SER A 89 -10.52 9.54 3.28
N ASP A 90 -9.24 9.67 3.66
CA ASP A 90 -8.73 10.85 4.38
C ASP A 90 -7.67 11.66 3.61
N ASP A 91 -7.41 11.33 2.35
CA ASP A 91 -6.40 11.93 1.47
C ASP A 91 -4.98 11.99 2.09
N SER A 92 -4.70 11.19 3.12
CA SER A 92 -3.41 11.16 3.80
C SER A 92 -2.49 10.10 3.22
N ASP A 93 -1.19 10.35 3.25
CA ASP A 93 -0.17 9.36 2.90
C ASP A 93 0.20 8.45 4.09
N LYS A 94 -0.56 8.50 5.19
CA LYS A 94 -0.25 7.75 6.41
C LYS A 94 -0.21 6.25 6.15
N ILE A 95 0.73 5.59 6.81
CA ILE A 95 0.89 4.15 6.75
C ILE A 95 0.39 3.54 8.05
N TYR A 96 -0.44 2.54 7.91
CA TYR A 96 -1.01 1.78 9.00
C TYR A 96 -0.52 0.33 8.95
N SER A 97 -0.53 -0.37 10.07
CA SER A 97 -0.27 -1.81 10.13
C SER A 97 -1.38 -2.54 10.89
N LEU A 98 -1.62 -3.78 10.47
CA LEU A 98 -2.50 -4.70 11.20
C LEU A 98 -2.17 -6.15 10.82
N ASP A 99 -2.25 -7.05 11.79
CA ASP A 99 -2.24 -8.49 11.53
C ASP A 99 -3.42 -8.86 10.61
N LEU A 100 -3.13 -9.54 9.50
CA LEU A 100 -4.15 -9.90 8.51
C LEU A 100 -5.24 -10.83 9.10
N GLY A 101 -4.92 -11.60 10.15
CA GLY A 101 -5.88 -12.41 10.90
C GLY A 101 -6.80 -11.60 11.81
N ALA A 102 -6.53 -10.31 12.02
CA ALA A 102 -7.32 -9.40 12.86
C ALA A 102 -8.19 -8.41 12.07
N LEU A 103 -8.23 -8.50 10.73
CA LEU A 103 -9.04 -7.65 9.87
C LEU A 103 -10.51 -7.62 10.30
N GLY A 104 -11.08 -6.41 10.39
CA GLY A 104 -12.47 -6.18 10.83
C GLY A 104 -12.72 -6.40 12.33
N SER A 105 -11.70 -6.77 13.12
CA SER A 105 -11.84 -7.06 14.55
C SER A 105 -11.09 -6.07 15.46
N LEU A 106 -9.95 -5.55 15.00
CA LEU A 106 -9.12 -4.61 15.75
C LEU A 106 -8.85 -3.35 14.92
N ASP A 107 -8.56 -2.25 15.63
CA ASP A 107 -8.07 -1.02 15.04
C ASP A 107 -6.63 -1.18 14.54
N MET A 108 -6.27 -0.46 13.48
CA MET A 108 -4.91 -0.47 12.91
C MET A 108 -3.97 0.47 13.69
N ASP A 109 -2.69 0.12 13.73
CA ASP A 109 -1.63 0.94 14.31
C ASP A 109 -1.05 1.92 13.27
N GLU A 110 -0.78 3.18 13.65
CA GLU A 110 -0.11 4.15 12.77
C GLU A 110 1.41 3.95 12.81
N GLU A 111 2.00 3.59 11.67
CA GLU A 111 3.45 3.32 11.52
C GLU A 111 4.24 4.57 11.09
N GLY A 112 3.62 5.45 10.32
CA GLY A 112 4.31 6.61 9.78
C GLY A 112 3.44 7.53 8.94
N LYS A 113 4.03 8.67 8.55
CA LYS A 113 3.33 9.72 7.79
C LYS A 113 3.26 9.44 6.29
N ASP A 114 4.18 8.61 5.80
CA ASP A 114 4.35 8.19 4.41
C ASP A 114 5.41 7.08 4.32
N LEU A 115 5.49 6.39 3.17
CA LEU A 115 6.48 5.33 2.92
C LEU A 115 7.93 5.82 3.01
N TYR A 116 8.22 7.07 2.65
CA TYR A 116 9.57 7.63 2.77
C TYR A 116 9.98 7.79 4.24
N SER A 117 9.02 8.09 5.11
CA SER A 117 9.24 8.27 6.55
C SER A 117 9.52 6.97 7.30
N LEU A 118 9.08 5.82 6.76
CA LEU A 118 9.35 4.49 7.31
C LEU A 118 10.77 4.01 7.05
N ARG A 119 11.35 4.46 5.94
CA ARG A 119 12.70 4.09 5.49
C ARG A 119 13.78 4.64 6.43
N MET A 120 14.83 3.84 6.61
CA MET A 120 16.08 4.21 7.31
C MET A 120 16.91 5.22 6.52
#